data_AF-A0A7R9ACU6-F1
#
_entry.id   AF-A0A7R9ACU6-F1
#
_cell.length_a   1.000
_cell.length_b   1.000
_cell.length_c   1.000
_cell.angle_alpha   90.00
_cell.angle_beta   90.00
_cell.angle_gamma   90.00
#
_symmetry.space_group_name_H-M   'P 1'
#
loop_
_entity.id
_entity.type
_entity.pdbx_description
1 polymer ?
#
loop_
_entity_poly.entity_id
_entity_poly.type
_entity_poly.pdbx_seq_one_letter_code
_entity_poly.pdbx_strand_id
1 'polypeptide(L)'
;MGDHQQLRPNPTVYELARRYHLDVSMFERAVNNGIQVKRLRIQYRMRPAISCLITPHIYPDLIDHDSVLNYPNISGMSENLFFLTHAHEEAEEEDLRSHKNLFEAEFVLALCQRLLRQDAYTPDDITILTTYSGQLLAFKQVRTNRPPLGTAMSTCQMLKGNRYEDCKGVRCTVVDNFQGEENKIILLSLVRSNEEAKIGFLKTENRVCVALSRAKWGLYIVGNMDSLCSGSEIWKKMLEALEKQEAIGTELELQCSVHRDQIIRASLPCHFPPGGGCHLQCKVKMFCGHVCPKACHAYDREHKSLRCNESCLKKCPAGTHDCAKRCWENCNPCRIPIVKTIPACGHSNEMPCHLDPDKVQCQIPCVARLECGHQCNRKCHVQDDPEHIKYDCQKPCERMCNEEHKCKAKCGIYPCPPCMVVMDRILPCGHEEKLPCHFNANAYKCMQKCNRALPCGHRCRLKCSDACGLCKRRVKKTIPGCGHEVEVECWSIPKREDCTYSCERTLSCGHSCSNLCREVCTMQCKVLVPYCGYTPSICGHAVIVPCCDSRKNIDLKELLELCKVPCSKELPGCRHICEGKCGDCWGGRLHRECNQMCLRPLVCGH
;
A
#
# COMPACT_ATOMS: atom_id res chain seq x y z
N MET A 1 57.12 -15.89 4.75
CA MET A 1 56.95 -15.82 6.22
C MET A 1 55.90 -16.85 6.61
N GLY A 2 56.05 -17.50 7.76
CA GLY A 2 55.12 -18.53 8.23
C GLY A 2 55.50 -19.02 9.62
N ASP A 3 54.64 -19.84 10.21
CA ASP A 3 54.86 -20.42 11.53
C ASP A 3 54.60 -21.94 11.48
N HIS A 4 55.68 -22.72 11.56
CA HIS A 4 55.63 -24.18 11.50
C HIS A 4 55.08 -24.82 12.78
N GLN A 5 54.89 -24.04 13.86
CA GLN A 5 54.26 -24.47 15.11
C GLN A 5 52.73 -24.26 15.08
N GLN A 6 52.19 -23.64 14.03
CA GLN A 6 50.75 -23.51 13.77
C GLN A 6 50.29 -24.49 12.68
N LEU A 7 49.06 -24.34 12.16
CA LEU A 7 48.44 -25.32 11.26
C LEU A 7 49.32 -25.66 10.05
N ARG A 8 49.47 -26.96 9.83
CA ARG A 8 50.03 -27.53 8.61
C ARG A 8 48.99 -27.52 7.48
N PRO A 9 49.43 -27.48 6.21
CA PRO A 9 48.57 -27.79 5.06
C PRO A 9 47.79 -29.09 5.29
N ASN A 10 46.51 -29.10 4.89
CA ASN A 10 45.65 -30.29 4.99
C ASN A 10 45.35 -30.83 3.58
N PRO A 11 46.08 -31.85 3.10
CA PRO A 11 45.78 -32.48 1.82
C PRO A 11 44.39 -33.14 1.85
N THR A 12 43.59 -32.92 0.82
CA THR A 12 42.26 -33.53 0.68
C THR A 12 42.33 -35.07 0.74
N VAL A 13 43.43 -35.64 0.23
CA VAL A 13 43.69 -37.08 0.27
C VAL A 13 44.61 -37.40 1.45
N TYR A 14 44.05 -38.04 2.48
CA TYR A 14 44.76 -38.39 3.72
C TYR A 14 46.04 -39.22 3.48
N GLU A 15 46.02 -40.13 2.51
CA GLU A 15 47.18 -40.96 2.18
C GLU A 15 48.37 -40.14 1.69
N LEU A 16 48.13 -39.00 1.01
CA LEU A 16 49.22 -38.14 0.53
C LEU A 16 49.96 -37.46 1.68
N ALA A 17 49.24 -37.10 2.76
CA ALA A 17 49.87 -36.59 3.98
C ALA A 17 50.71 -37.70 4.64
N ARG A 18 50.16 -38.91 4.78
CA ARG A 18 50.82 -39.99 5.54
C ARG A 18 52.00 -40.64 4.82
N ARG A 19 51.87 -40.88 3.51
CA ARG A 19 52.88 -41.62 2.73
C ARG A 19 53.93 -40.72 2.09
N TYR A 20 53.53 -39.50 1.70
CA TYR A 20 54.40 -38.58 0.96
C TYR A 20 54.69 -37.27 1.71
N HIS A 21 54.21 -37.11 2.95
CA HIS A 21 54.44 -35.92 3.78
C HIS A 21 54.08 -34.62 3.07
N LEU A 22 52.97 -34.64 2.32
CA LEU A 22 52.47 -33.48 1.58
C LEU A 22 51.90 -32.40 2.52
N ASP A 23 51.61 -32.76 3.76
CA ASP A 23 51.22 -31.87 4.86
C ASP A 23 52.42 -31.08 5.43
N VAL A 24 53.66 -31.41 5.08
CA VAL A 24 54.84 -30.65 5.51
C VAL A 24 55.11 -29.52 4.51
N SER A 25 54.91 -28.29 4.96
CA SER A 25 55.11 -27.09 4.14
C SER A 25 56.56 -26.91 3.69
N MET A 26 56.78 -26.18 2.59
CA MET A 26 58.14 -25.82 2.15
C MET A 26 58.93 -25.10 3.24
N PHE A 27 58.25 -24.25 4.03
CA PHE A 27 58.86 -23.52 5.14
C PHE A 27 59.32 -24.46 6.27
N GLU A 28 58.47 -25.43 6.64
CA GLU A 28 58.81 -26.44 7.64
C GLU A 28 59.94 -27.36 7.15
N ARG A 29 59.93 -27.76 5.87
CA ARG A 29 61.05 -28.50 5.26
C ARG A 29 62.35 -27.70 5.34
N ALA A 30 62.33 -26.40 5.07
CA ALA A 30 63.50 -25.54 5.17
C ALA A 30 64.06 -25.51 6.61
N VAL A 31 63.19 -25.31 7.60
CA VAL A 31 63.55 -25.35 9.03
C VAL A 31 64.20 -26.69 9.40
N ASN A 32 63.56 -27.80 9.01
CA ASN A 32 64.04 -29.15 9.33
C ASN A 32 65.38 -29.48 8.65
N ASN A 33 65.71 -28.83 7.53
CA ASN A 33 67.00 -28.94 6.85
C ASN A 33 68.05 -27.95 7.38
N GLY A 34 67.81 -27.30 8.52
CA GLY A 34 68.79 -26.44 9.18
C GLY A 34 68.91 -25.03 8.59
N ILE A 35 67.96 -24.61 7.74
CA ILE A 35 67.91 -23.21 7.29
C ILE A 35 67.60 -22.32 8.49
N GLN A 36 68.46 -21.33 8.73
CA GLN A 36 68.30 -20.42 9.86
C GLN A 36 67.04 -19.57 9.70
N VAL A 37 66.12 -19.68 10.65
CA VAL A 37 64.90 -18.88 10.70
C VAL A 37 65.03 -17.79 11.76
N LYS A 38 64.67 -16.56 11.41
CA LYS A 38 64.53 -15.46 12.37
C LYS A 38 63.12 -15.49 12.96
N ARG A 39 63.01 -15.67 14.28
CA ARG A 39 61.74 -15.68 15.02
C ARG A 39 61.44 -14.30 15.59
N LEU A 40 60.23 -13.80 15.38
CA LEU A 40 59.71 -12.65 16.10
C LEU A 40 59.24 -13.13 17.48
N ARG A 41 59.81 -12.56 18.54
CA ARG A 41 59.67 -13.06 19.92
C ARG A 41 58.67 -12.28 20.77
N ILE A 42 58.33 -11.05 20.38
CA ILE A 42 57.45 -10.18 21.16
C ILE A 42 56.01 -10.33 20.65
N GLN A 43 55.07 -10.68 21.53
CA GLN A 43 53.65 -10.82 21.20
C GLN A 43 52.84 -9.62 21.73
N TYR A 44 51.84 -9.20 20.94
CA TYR A 44 51.02 -7.99 21.20
C TYR A 44 49.52 -8.30 21.31
N ARG A 45 49.14 -9.58 21.36
CA ARG A 45 47.74 -10.03 21.28
C ARG A 45 47.16 -10.36 22.64
N MET A 46 47.72 -11.37 23.28
CA MET A 46 47.13 -12.09 24.41
C MET A 46 47.59 -11.49 25.73
N ARG A 47 46.76 -11.54 26.78
CA ARG A 47 47.24 -11.35 28.15
C ARG A 47 48.28 -12.41 28.55
N PRO A 48 49.16 -12.11 29.52
CA PRO A 48 50.10 -13.10 30.09
C PRO A 48 49.44 -14.37 30.60
N ALA A 49 48.25 -14.24 31.23
CA ALA A 49 47.48 -15.39 31.71
C ALA A 49 47.10 -16.36 30.58
N ILE A 50 46.95 -15.88 29.34
CA ILE A 50 46.61 -16.70 28.18
C ILE A 50 47.89 -17.19 27.48
N SER A 51 48.90 -16.34 27.31
CA SER A 51 50.15 -16.69 26.62
C SER A 51 50.95 -17.77 27.36
N CYS A 52 50.86 -17.86 28.68
CA CYS A 52 51.51 -18.91 29.46
C CYS A 52 50.97 -20.33 29.17
N LEU A 53 49.80 -20.47 28.52
CA LEU A 53 49.31 -21.78 28.08
C LEU A 53 50.13 -22.35 26.92
N ILE A 54 50.77 -21.47 26.13
CA ILE A 54 51.59 -21.86 24.97
C ILE A 54 53.09 -21.64 25.21
N THR A 55 53.47 -20.98 26.31
CA THR A 55 54.85 -20.64 26.68
C THR A 55 55.19 -21.20 28.07
N PRO A 56 56.29 -21.95 28.23
CA PRO A 56 57.39 -22.18 27.28
C PRO A 56 57.19 -23.41 26.37
N HIS A 57 56.08 -24.14 26.52
CA HIS A 57 55.97 -25.50 25.98
C HIS A 57 55.90 -25.59 24.45
N ILE A 58 55.21 -24.64 23.79
CA ILE A 58 55.13 -24.55 22.32
C ILE A 58 56.14 -23.51 21.82
N TYR A 59 56.16 -22.34 22.47
CA TYR A 59 57.13 -21.28 22.19
C TYR A 59 57.98 -21.00 23.42
N PRO A 60 59.25 -21.45 23.46
CA PRO A 60 60.11 -21.33 24.63
C PRO A 60 60.56 -19.89 24.93
N ASP A 61 60.55 -19.02 23.92
CA ASP A 61 61.20 -17.70 23.95
C ASP A 61 60.26 -16.55 23.59
N LEU A 62 58.94 -16.77 23.67
CA LEU A 62 57.88 -15.78 23.46
C LEU A 62 57.77 -14.84 24.68
N ILE A 63 57.70 -13.54 24.43
CA ILE A 63 57.69 -12.49 25.44
C ILE A 63 56.45 -11.61 25.22
N ASP A 64 55.74 -11.31 26.30
CA ASP A 64 54.59 -10.41 26.28
C ASP A 64 55.02 -8.95 26.21
N HIS A 65 54.44 -8.18 25.29
CA HIS A 65 54.65 -6.74 25.23
C HIS A 65 53.84 -6.00 26.31
N ASP A 66 54.35 -4.88 26.82
CA ASP A 66 53.69 -4.08 27.88
C ASP A 66 52.24 -3.67 27.55
N SER A 67 51.92 -3.55 26.24
CA SER A 67 50.57 -3.22 25.77
C SER A 67 49.50 -4.24 26.16
N VAL A 68 49.86 -5.50 26.39
CA VAL A 68 48.90 -6.57 26.73
C VAL A 68 48.65 -6.70 28.24
N LEU A 69 49.45 -6.03 29.06
CA LEU A 69 49.34 -6.09 30.52
C LEU A 69 48.12 -5.29 31.03
N ASN A 70 47.75 -4.23 30.32
CA ASN A 70 46.76 -3.24 30.74
C ASN A 70 45.37 -3.43 30.14
N TYR A 71 45.06 -4.59 29.56
CA TYR A 71 43.69 -4.85 29.09
C TYR A 71 42.69 -4.80 30.29
N PRO A 72 41.42 -4.44 30.06
CA PRO A 72 40.38 -4.42 31.10
C PRO A 72 39.86 -5.83 31.43
N ASN A 73 39.62 -6.12 32.71
CA ASN A 73 39.05 -7.41 33.14
C ASN A 73 37.69 -7.67 32.49
N ILE A 74 37.37 -8.94 32.26
CA ILE A 74 36.11 -9.31 31.62
C ILE A 74 34.93 -8.99 32.56
N SER A 75 34.12 -8.00 32.19
CA SER A 75 32.89 -7.66 32.90
C SER A 75 31.99 -8.88 33.14
N GLY A 76 31.53 -9.05 34.37
CA GLY A 76 30.64 -10.15 34.76
C GLY A 76 31.33 -11.47 35.10
N MET A 77 32.66 -11.52 35.04
CA MET A 77 33.50 -12.71 35.29
C MET A 77 34.44 -12.43 36.46
N SER A 78 34.76 -13.46 37.26
CA SER A 78 35.80 -13.34 38.30
C SER A 78 37.19 -13.37 37.66
N GLU A 79 37.39 -14.27 36.71
CA GLU A 79 38.69 -14.51 36.06
C GLU A 79 38.66 -14.25 34.55
N ASN A 80 39.82 -13.92 33.98
CA ASN A 80 39.99 -13.66 32.54
C ASN A 80 40.36 -14.92 31.75
N LEU A 81 40.84 -15.97 32.42
CA LEU A 81 41.10 -17.29 31.85
C LEU A 81 40.42 -18.32 32.74
N PHE A 82 39.65 -19.23 32.15
CA PHE A 82 39.13 -20.37 32.89
C PHE A 82 38.91 -21.59 31.99
N PHE A 83 39.26 -22.76 32.51
CA PHE A 83 38.96 -24.06 31.92
C PHE A 83 37.88 -24.76 32.74
N LEU A 84 36.68 -24.89 32.18
CA LEU A 84 35.62 -25.70 32.76
C LEU A 84 35.81 -27.17 32.38
N THR A 85 36.15 -28.00 33.36
CA THR A 85 36.24 -29.45 33.18
C THR A 85 34.89 -30.13 33.44
N HIS A 86 34.52 -31.10 32.60
CA HIS A 86 33.31 -31.90 32.77
C HIS A 86 33.50 -33.35 32.27
N ALA A 87 32.57 -34.24 32.65
CA ALA A 87 32.55 -35.64 32.24
C ALA A 87 31.38 -36.01 31.30
N HIS A 88 30.60 -35.04 30.82
CA HIS A 88 29.49 -35.30 29.88
C HIS A 88 29.98 -35.90 28.55
N GLU A 89 29.37 -37.01 28.12
CA GLU A 89 29.77 -37.76 26.93
C GLU A 89 29.52 -37.01 25.62
N GLU A 90 30.39 -37.28 24.64
CA GLU A 90 30.22 -36.84 23.25
C GLU A 90 29.18 -37.69 22.50
N ALA A 91 28.62 -37.13 21.44
CA ALA A 91 27.81 -37.83 20.44
C ALA A 91 28.48 -37.74 19.06
N GLU A 92 28.30 -38.78 18.25
CA GLU A 92 28.75 -38.79 16.87
C GLU A 92 27.66 -38.23 15.92
N GLU A 93 28.08 -37.49 14.91
CA GLU A 93 27.25 -37.00 13.81
C GLU A 93 27.58 -37.83 12.57
N GLU A 94 26.76 -38.84 12.29
CA GLU A 94 26.99 -39.84 11.24
C GLU A 94 27.21 -39.20 9.86
N ASP A 95 26.41 -38.20 9.50
CA ASP A 95 26.45 -37.53 8.19
C ASP A 95 27.79 -36.82 7.91
N LEU A 96 28.49 -36.35 8.95
CA LEU A 96 29.71 -35.56 8.82
C LEU A 96 30.96 -36.26 9.32
N ARG A 97 30.86 -37.49 9.84
CA ARG A 97 31.95 -38.19 10.55
C ARG A 97 32.64 -37.25 11.54
N SER A 98 31.84 -36.54 12.32
CA SER A 98 32.28 -35.50 13.23
C SER A 98 31.65 -35.72 14.60
N HIS A 99 32.23 -35.11 15.63
CA HIS A 99 31.70 -35.21 16.99
C HIS A 99 30.97 -33.92 17.39
N LYS A 100 30.05 -34.05 18.35
CA LYS A 100 29.34 -32.97 19.02
C LYS A 100 29.19 -33.27 20.51
N ASN A 101 29.09 -32.25 21.33
CA ASN A 101 28.81 -32.35 22.76
C ASN A 101 27.73 -31.31 23.10
N LEU A 102 26.52 -31.79 23.37
CA LEU A 102 25.36 -30.92 23.61
C LEU A 102 25.52 -30.11 24.90
N PHE A 103 26.14 -30.68 25.94
CA PHE A 103 26.41 -29.96 27.18
C PHE A 103 27.34 -28.77 26.93
N GLU A 104 28.47 -28.99 26.24
CA GLU A 104 29.38 -27.90 25.90
C GLU A 104 28.70 -26.83 25.04
N ALA A 105 27.85 -27.25 24.09
CA ALA A 105 27.14 -26.33 23.22
C ALA A 105 26.18 -25.43 24.00
N GLU A 106 25.39 -26.00 24.91
CA GLU A 106 24.47 -25.26 25.77
C GLU A 106 25.21 -24.35 26.75
N PHE A 107 26.28 -24.85 27.38
CA PHE A 107 27.06 -24.08 28.36
C PHE A 107 27.74 -22.87 27.73
N VAL A 108 28.43 -23.07 26.59
CA VAL A 108 29.11 -21.98 25.87
C VAL A 108 28.12 -20.93 25.38
N LEU A 109 26.93 -21.33 24.91
CA LEU A 109 25.90 -20.37 24.50
C LEU A 109 25.29 -19.61 25.68
N ALA A 110 25.11 -20.25 26.83
CA ALA A 110 24.66 -19.60 28.06
C ALA A 110 25.68 -18.57 28.56
N LEU A 111 26.97 -18.93 28.56
CA LEU A 111 28.06 -18.02 28.88
C LEU A 111 28.15 -16.84 27.89
N CYS A 112 28.01 -17.11 26.59
CA CYS A 112 27.99 -16.08 25.56
C CYS A 112 26.85 -15.07 25.78
N GLN A 113 25.64 -15.56 26.04
CA GLN A 113 24.48 -14.70 26.32
C GLN A 113 24.70 -13.86 27.58
N ARG A 114 25.24 -14.46 28.64
CA ARG A 114 25.60 -13.78 29.89
C ARG A 114 26.57 -12.62 29.65
N LEU A 115 27.60 -12.82 28.82
CA LEU A 115 28.58 -11.79 28.46
C LEU A 115 27.96 -10.65 27.66
N LEU A 116 27.14 -10.97 26.64
CA LEU A 116 26.44 -9.96 25.84
C LEU A 116 25.46 -9.11 26.68
N ARG A 117 24.91 -9.69 27.75
CA ARG A 117 24.00 -8.98 28.68
C ARG A 117 24.70 -8.09 29.71
N GLN A 118 26.03 -7.95 29.68
CA GLN A 118 26.78 -7.04 30.56
C GLN A 118 26.84 -5.58 30.09
N ASP A 119 26.28 -5.25 28.92
CA ASP A 119 26.36 -3.92 28.27
C ASP A 119 27.79 -3.44 27.96
N ALA A 120 28.78 -4.35 28.05
CA ALA A 120 30.19 -4.08 27.81
C ALA A 120 30.69 -4.62 26.45
N TYR A 121 29.93 -5.52 25.82
CA TYR A 121 30.36 -6.27 24.64
C TYR A 121 29.25 -6.35 23.61
N THR A 122 29.66 -6.32 22.34
CA THR A 122 28.80 -6.57 21.19
C THR A 122 29.05 -7.98 20.64
N PRO A 123 28.18 -8.51 19.75
CA PRO A 123 28.39 -9.81 19.12
C PRO A 123 29.73 -9.94 18.36
N ASP A 124 30.29 -8.82 17.87
CA ASP A 124 31.56 -8.80 17.14
C ASP A 124 32.78 -8.94 18.07
N ASP A 125 32.63 -8.63 19.36
CA ASP A 125 33.70 -8.73 20.38
C ASP A 125 33.92 -10.17 20.88
N ILE A 126 33.02 -11.09 20.54
CA ILE A 126 33.01 -12.47 21.02
C ILE A 126 33.07 -13.43 19.83
N THR A 127 33.87 -14.48 19.91
CA THR A 127 33.84 -15.57 18.94
C THR A 127 33.82 -16.91 19.65
N ILE A 128 32.93 -17.79 19.17
CA ILE A 128 32.83 -19.17 19.63
C ILE A 128 33.63 -20.05 18.68
N LEU A 129 34.65 -20.72 19.21
CA LEU A 129 35.48 -21.68 18.49
C LEU A 129 35.15 -23.10 18.91
N THR A 130 35.22 -24.00 17.95
CA THR A 130 35.15 -25.44 18.22
C THR A 130 36.11 -26.21 17.33
N THR A 131 36.48 -27.40 17.74
CA THR A 131 37.41 -28.27 17.01
C THR A 131 36.71 -29.20 16.01
N TYR A 132 35.37 -29.27 16.03
CA TYR A 132 34.61 -30.19 15.19
C TYR A 132 33.43 -29.50 14.47
N SER A 133 33.22 -29.85 13.20
CA SER A 133 32.13 -29.29 12.38
C SER A 133 30.74 -29.71 12.88
N GLY A 134 30.61 -30.91 13.45
CA GLY A 134 29.38 -31.40 14.11
C GLY A 134 28.96 -30.50 15.27
N GLN A 135 29.92 -30.03 16.08
CA GLN A 135 29.65 -29.07 17.14
C GLN A 135 29.25 -27.69 16.61
N LEU A 136 29.79 -27.26 15.47
CA LEU A 136 29.35 -26.03 14.81
C LEU A 136 27.87 -26.12 14.37
N LEU A 137 27.41 -27.29 13.92
CA LEU A 137 26.00 -27.53 13.65
C LEU A 137 25.18 -27.56 14.96
N ALA A 138 25.69 -28.20 16.01
CA ALA A 138 25.04 -28.20 17.32
C ALA A 138 24.79 -26.78 17.84
N PHE A 139 25.78 -25.87 17.73
CA PHE A 139 25.59 -24.46 18.07
C PHE A 139 24.45 -23.81 17.28
N LYS A 140 24.35 -24.07 15.97
CA LYS A 140 23.27 -23.53 15.12
C LYS A 140 21.91 -24.10 15.52
N GLN A 141 21.84 -25.39 15.85
CA GLN A 141 20.61 -26.05 16.30
C GLN A 141 20.15 -25.47 17.65
N VAL A 142 21.03 -25.41 18.64
CA VAL A 142 20.73 -24.89 19.99
C VAL A 142 20.34 -23.40 19.94
N ARG A 143 20.97 -22.59 19.08
CA ARG A 143 20.58 -21.18 18.88
C ARG A 143 19.19 -21.00 18.28
N THR A 144 18.77 -21.88 17.38
CA THR A 144 17.49 -21.76 16.67
C THR A 144 16.33 -22.46 17.38
N ASN A 145 16.59 -23.11 18.53
CA ASN A 145 15.58 -23.75 19.36
C ASN A 145 14.72 -24.78 18.60
N ARG A 146 15.22 -25.32 17.48
CA ARG A 146 14.58 -26.44 16.82
C ARG A 146 14.94 -27.70 17.63
N PRO A 147 14.00 -28.35 18.34
CA PRO A 147 14.27 -29.69 18.82
C PRO A 147 14.57 -30.56 17.58
N PRO A 148 15.63 -31.38 17.60
CA PRO A 148 15.78 -32.39 16.56
C PRO A 148 14.55 -33.30 16.62
N LEU A 149 14.00 -33.69 15.47
CA LEU A 149 12.97 -34.73 15.46
C LEU A 149 13.56 -35.98 16.13
N GLY A 150 13.05 -36.35 17.30
CA GLY A 150 13.29 -37.66 17.91
C GLY A 150 14.50 -37.85 18.83
N THR A 151 15.15 -36.80 19.35
CA THR A 151 16.20 -36.98 20.40
C THR A 151 15.84 -36.32 21.72
N ALA A 152 16.41 -36.90 22.78
CA ALA A 152 16.13 -36.60 24.18
C ALA A 152 16.16 -35.11 24.52
N MET A 153 15.28 -34.75 25.45
CA MET A 153 15.14 -33.44 26.09
C MET A 153 16.48 -32.77 26.41
N SER A 154 16.53 -31.46 26.16
CA SER A 154 17.47 -30.51 26.77
C SER A 154 17.76 -30.87 28.23
N THR A 155 19.04 -30.87 28.62
CA THR A 155 19.51 -31.21 29.98
C THR A 155 18.79 -30.41 31.08
N CYS A 156 18.29 -29.22 30.74
CA CYS A 156 17.38 -28.44 31.58
C CYS A 156 15.97 -28.36 30.98
N GLN A 157 15.06 -29.18 31.52
CA GLN A 157 13.67 -29.35 31.08
C GLN A 157 12.74 -28.17 31.44
N MET A 158 13.26 -27.12 32.10
CA MET A 158 12.47 -26.07 32.77
C MET A 158 12.37 -24.73 32.00
N LEU A 159 12.98 -24.58 30.83
CA LEU A 159 13.13 -23.27 30.16
C LEU A 159 12.35 -23.20 28.85
N LYS A 160 11.19 -22.53 28.84
CA LYS A 160 10.36 -22.26 27.65
C LYS A 160 10.78 -20.93 26.99
N GLY A 161 11.01 -20.91 25.66
CA GLY A 161 11.27 -19.69 24.84
C GLY A 161 12.62 -19.66 24.11
N ASN A 162 12.83 -18.70 23.19
CA ASN A 162 14.07 -18.51 22.41
C ASN A 162 15.28 -18.22 23.32
N ARG A 163 15.98 -19.28 23.72
CA ARG A 163 16.99 -19.23 24.79
C ARG A 163 18.19 -18.35 24.47
N TYR A 164 18.67 -18.31 23.24
CA TYR A 164 19.95 -17.66 22.90
C TYR A 164 19.83 -16.67 21.73
N GLU A 165 18.72 -15.92 21.68
CA GLU A 165 18.45 -14.97 20.60
C GLU A 165 19.52 -13.86 20.51
N ASP A 166 19.98 -13.34 21.66
CA ASP A 166 21.07 -12.35 21.74
C ASP A 166 22.36 -12.86 21.07
N CYS A 167 22.59 -14.18 21.13
CA CYS A 167 23.77 -14.78 20.55
C CYS A 167 23.71 -14.83 19.02
N LYS A 168 22.59 -14.55 18.33
CA LYS A 168 22.41 -14.72 16.87
C LYS A 168 23.44 -13.97 15.99
N GLY A 169 24.00 -12.86 16.48
CA GLY A 169 25.07 -12.13 15.78
C GLY A 169 26.47 -12.73 15.96
N VAL A 170 26.67 -13.58 16.97
CA VAL A 170 28.01 -14.07 17.35
C VAL A 170 28.53 -15.06 16.33
N ARG A 171 29.79 -14.86 15.92
CA ARG A 171 30.50 -15.77 15.01
C ARG A 171 30.82 -17.08 15.71
N CYS A 172 30.34 -18.19 15.12
CA CYS A 172 30.74 -19.55 15.48
C CYS A 172 31.51 -20.15 14.32
N THR A 173 32.70 -20.70 14.55
CA THR A 173 33.49 -21.35 13.49
C THR A 173 34.39 -22.45 14.05
N VAL A 174 34.88 -23.31 13.17
CA VAL A 174 35.92 -24.28 13.54
C VAL A 174 37.28 -23.58 13.65
N VAL A 175 38.16 -24.08 14.53
CA VAL A 175 39.49 -23.52 14.78
C VAL A 175 40.31 -23.40 13.49
N ASP A 176 40.27 -24.40 12.61
CA ASP A 176 40.99 -24.41 11.33
C ASP A 176 40.62 -23.21 10.42
N ASN A 177 39.37 -22.74 10.51
CA ASN A 177 38.85 -21.62 9.73
C ASN A 177 39.05 -20.25 10.40
N PHE A 178 39.73 -20.18 11.55
CA PHE A 178 39.97 -18.95 12.30
C PHE A 178 41.47 -18.60 12.40
N GLN A 179 42.29 -19.21 11.54
CA GLN A 179 43.72 -18.96 11.52
C GLN A 179 44.03 -17.53 11.08
N GLY A 180 44.91 -16.86 11.82
CA GLY A 180 45.31 -15.47 11.54
C GLY A 180 44.33 -14.42 12.08
N GLU A 181 43.16 -14.84 12.56
CA GLU A 181 42.18 -13.97 13.19
C GLU A 181 42.37 -13.92 14.72
N GLU A 182 41.78 -12.90 15.34
CA GLU A 182 41.79 -12.67 16.79
C GLU A 182 40.49 -12.01 17.23
N ASN A 183 40.11 -12.18 18.50
CA ASN A 183 38.98 -11.44 19.09
C ASN A 183 39.22 -11.10 20.56
N LYS A 184 38.46 -10.14 21.11
CA LYS A 184 38.56 -9.76 22.54
C LYS A 184 38.29 -10.97 23.42
N ILE A 185 37.18 -11.67 23.19
CA ILE A 185 36.79 -12.85 23.97
C ILE A 185 36.63 -14.06 23.05
N ILE A 186 37.26 -15.18 23.44
CA ILE A 186 37.08 -16.47 22.78
C ILE A 186 36.44 -17.45 23.75
N LEU A 187 35.38 -18.10 23.29
CA LEU A 187 34.74 -19.23 23.96
C LEU A 187 35.07 -20.50 23.18
N LEU A 188 35.80 -21.42 23.77
CA LEU A 188 36.35 -22.60 23.09
C LEU A 188 35.68 -23.88 23.61
N SER A 189 35.02 -24.62 22.71
CA SER A 189 34.46 -25.96 22.97
C SER A 189 35.37 -27.03 22.36
N LEU A 190 35.89 -27.92 23.20
CA LEU A 190 36.82 -28.99 22.81
C LEU A 190 36.11 -30.27 22.38
N VAL A 191 34.85 -30.47 22.77
CA VAL A 191 33.92 -31.53 22.35
C VAL A 191 34.23 -32.91 22.91
N ARG A 192 35.51 -33.32 22.92
CA ARG A 192 35.90 -34.71 23.14
C ARG A 192 35.74 -35.12 24.60
N SER A 193 34.96 -36.17 24.82
CA SER A 193 34.68 -36.78 26.11
C SER A 193 34.13 -38.19 25.87
N ASN A 194 34.98 -39.20 26.05
CA ASN A 194 34.66 -40.59 25.80
C ASN A 194 35.49 -41.51 26.72
N GLU A 195 34.99 -42.73 26.97
CA GLU A 195 35.64 -43.70 27.86
C GLU A 195 37.02 -44.15 27.34
N GLU A 196 37.23 -44.15 26.02
CA GLU A 196 38.48 -44.58 25.38
C GLU A 196 39.59 -43.51 25.39
N ALA A 197 39.32 -42.31 25.94
CA ALA A 197 40.19 -41.14 25.92
C ALA A 197 40.76 -40.78 24.52
N LYS A 198 39.99 -41.04 23.46
CA LYS A 198 40.36 -40.68 22.08
C LYS A 198 40.05 -39.21 21.82
N ILE A 199 41.10 -38.39 21.76
CA ILE A 199 40.95 -36.92 21.61
C ILE A 199 41.14 -36.40 20.16
N GLY A 200 41.53 -37.29 19.23
CA GLY A 200 41.59 -37.01 17.79
C GLY A 200 42.34 -35.71 17.45
N PHE A 201 41.59 -34.73 16.92
CA PHE A 201 42.06 -33.39 16.55
C PHE A 201 42.97 -32.74 17.61
N LEU A 202 42.64 -32.93 18.88
CA LEU A 202 43.27 -32.28 20.03
C LEU A 202 44.63 -32.89 20.41
N LYS A 203 45.05 -33.98 19.75
CA LYS A 203 46.38 -34.55 19.91
C LYS A 203 47.46 -33.74 19.18
N THR A 204 47.08 -32.97 18.17
CA THR A 204 48.03 -32.22 17.33
C THR A 204 48.37 -30.89 17.98
N GLU A 205 49.62 -30.72 18.43
CA GLU A 205 50.09 -29.50 19.11
C GLU A 205 49.83 -28.22 18.31
N ASN A 206 50.04 -28.27 16.97
CA ASN A 206 49.79 -27.15 16.06
C ASN A 206 48.35 -26.61 16.14
N ARG A 207 47.37 -27.50 16.30
CA ARG A 207 45.95 -27.16 16.37
C ARG A 207 45.58 -26.60 17.73
N VAL A 208 46.12 -27.18 18.79
CA VAL A 208 45.95 -26.68 20.16
C VAL A 208 46.57 -25.29 20.29
N CYS A 209 47.75 -25.07 19.73
CA CYS A 209 48.39 -23.76 19.65
C CYS A 209 47.46 -22.73 19.02
N VAL A 210 46.87 -23.03 17.86
CA VAL A 210 45.95 -22.09 17.20
C VAL A 210 44.74 -21.85 18.08
N ALA A 211 44.09 -22.88 18.64
CA ALA A 211 42.89 -22.73 19.47
C ALA A 211 43.10 -21.80 20.68
N LEU A 212 44.23 -21.93 21.38
CA LEU A 212 44.52 -21.17 22.60
C LEU A 212 45.04 -19.75 22.36
N SER A 213 45.49 -19.44 21.14
CA SER A 213 46.18 -18.17 20.82
C SER A 213 45.33 -17.11 20.11
N ARG A 214 43.99 -17.26 20.13
CA ARG A 214 43.05 -16.38 19.42
C ARG A 214 42.47 -15.25 20.27
N ALA A 215 42.51 -15.39 21.59
CA ALA A 215 41.91 -14.45 22.54
C ALA A 215 42.85 -13.28 22.84
N LYS A 216 42.31 -12.07 23.01
CA LYS A 216 43.07 -10.91 23.49
C LYS A 216 42.87 -10.70 24.99
N TRP A 217 41.61 -10.57 25.42
CA TRP A 217 41.24 -10.17 26.78
C TRP A 217 40.80 -11.33 27.64
N GLY A 218 40.03 -12.27 27.10
CA GLY A 218 39.48 -13.39 27.86
C GLY A 218 39.36 -14.67 27.05
N LEU A 219 39.71 -15.80 27.68
CA LEU A 219 39.64 -17.14 27.10
C LEU A 219 38.89 -18.06 28.05
N TYR A 220 37.76 -18.61 27.60
CA TYR A 220 36.97 -19.57 28.37
C TYR A 220 36.88 -20.86 27.61
N ILE A 221 37.40 -21.94 28.20
CA ILE A 221 37.54 -23.25 27.56
C ILE A 221 36.60 -24.22 28.25
N VAL A 222 35.89 -25.04 27.48
CA VAL A 222 35.03 -26.11 27.98
C VAL A 222 35.46 -27.42 27.35
N GLY A 223 35.71 -28.43 28.17
CA GLY A 223 36.05 -29.78 27.71
C GLY A 223 36.32 -30.75 28.85
N ASN A 224 36.63 -32.00 28.53
CA ASN A 224 36.98 -33.02 29.52
C ASN A 224 38.50 -33.08 29.73
N MET A 225 39.01 -32.49 30.83
CA MET A 225 40.46 -32.43 31.08
C MET A 225 41.09 -33.81 31.28
N ASP A 226 40.37 -34.76 31.88
CA ASP A 226 40.87 -36.11 32.16
C ASP A 226 41.12 -36.89 30.86
N SER A 227 40.19 -36.80 29.91
CA SER A 227 40.36 -37.37 28.56
C SER A 227 41.52 -36.72 27.81
N LEU A 228 41.70 -35.39 27.95
CA LEU A 228 42.77 -34.64 27.28
C LEU A 228 44.15 -35.00 27.79
N CYS A 229 44.33 -35.07 29.10
CA CYS A 229 45.59 -35.47 29.74
C CYS A 229 45.96 -36.92 29.44
N SER A 230 44.95 -37.81 29.34
CA SER A 230 45.17 -39.21 28.95
C SER A 230 45.59 -39.35 27.49
N GLY A 231 45.11 -38.47 26.62
CA GLY A 231 45.36 -38.54 25.18
C GLY A 231 46.63 -37.84 24.67
N SER A 232 47.18 -36.86 25.41
CA SER A 232 48.41 -36.15 25.00
C SER A 232 49.15 -35.43 26.15
N GLU A 233 50.48 -35.47 26.10
CA GLU A 233 51.39 -34.83 27.06
C GLU A 233 51.29 -33.30 27.09
N ILE A 234 50.91 -32.67 25.96
CA ILE A 234 50.77 -31.19 25.92
C ILE A 234 49.66 -30.71 26.85
N TRP A 235 48.58 -31.49 27.00
CA TRP A 235 47.47 -31.14 27.88
C TRP A 235 47.82 -31.28 29.36
N LYS A 236 48.71 -32.21 29.73
CA LYS A 236 49.25 -32.29 31.10
C LYS A 236 50.03 -31.04 31.48
N LYS A 237 50.88 -30.57 30.58
CA LYS A 237 51.61 -29.30 30.75
C LYS A 237 50.68 -28.10 30.84
N MET A 238 49.61 -28.09 30.05
CA MET A 238 48.58 -27.04 30.12
C MET A 238 47.79 -27.11 31.43
N LEU A 239 47.49 -28.31 31.93
CA LEU A 239 46.87 -28.51 33.23
C LEU A 239 47.73 -27.91 34.34
N GLU A 240 49.04 -28.19 34.38
CA GLU A 240 49.97 -27.59 35.34
C GLU A 240 49.95 -26.04 35.28
N ALA A 241 49.89 -25.47 34.08
CA ALA A 241 49.83 -24.02 33.89
C ALA A 241 48.48 -23.41 34.34
N LEU A 242 47.38 -24.15 34.18
CA LEU A 242 46.04 -23.75 34.64
C LEU A 242 45.91 -23.87 36.16
N GLU A 243 46.41 -24.96 36.76
CA GLU A 243 46.41 -25.19 38.21
C GLU A 243 47.22 -24.13 38.94
N LYS A 244 48.39 -23.76 38.41
CA LYS A 244 49.24 -22.69 38.98
C LYS A 244 48.54 -21.33 39.05
N GLN A 245 47.54 -21.11 38.20
CA GLN A 245 46.76 -19.87 38.15
C GLN A 245 45.37 -20.01 38.77
N GLU A 246 45.05 -21.18 39.36
CA GLU A 246 43.69 -21.49 39.85
C GLU A 246 42.60 -21.31 38.77
N ALA A 247 42.98 -21.51 37.49
CA ALA A 247 42.16 -21.23 36.32
C ALA A 247 41.46 -22.47 35.74
N ILE A 248 41.28 -23.53 36.53
CA ILE A 248 40.57 -24.76 36.15
C ILE A 248 39.64 -25.22 37.26
N GLY A 249 38.45 -25.69 36.89
CA GLY A 249 37.50 -26.27 37.85
C GLY A 249 36.24 -26.81 37.19
N THR A 250 35.36 -27.41 38.00
CA THR A 250 34.05 -27.93 37.56
C THR A 250 32.96 -26.87 37.57
N GLU A 251 33.22 -25.71 38.16
CA GLU A 251 32.28 -24.59 38.26
C GLU A 251 32.97 -23.29 37.84
N LEU A 252 32.32 -22.51 36.99
CA LEU A 252 32.79 -21.19 36.58
C LEU A 252 32.27 -20.13 37.54
N GLU A 253 33.18 -19.40 38.21
CA GLU A 253 32.80 -18.29 39.09
C GLU A 253 32.53 -17.00 38.29
N LEU A 254 31.36 -16.40 38.56
CA LEU A 254 30.88 -15.20 37.92
C LEU A 254 30.61 -14.13 38.99
N GLN A 255 31.07 -12.92 38.77
CA GLN A 255 30.75 -11.78 39.63
C GLN A 255 29.62 -10.95 39.01
N CYS A 256 28.63 -10.55 39.82
CA CYS A 256 27.61 -9.63 39.34
C CYS A 256 28.16 -8.20 39.24
N SER A 257 28.04 -7.59 38.06
CA SER A 257 28.47 -6.22 37.79
C SER A 257 27.65 -5.16 38.55
N VAL A 258 26.44 -5.52 38.99
CA VAL A 258 25.54 -4.66 39.78
C VAL A 258 25.69 -4.90 41.28
N HIS A 259 25.67 -6.17 41.72
CA HIS A 259 25.78 -6.58 43.12
C HIS A 259 27.16 -7.23 43.34
N ARG A 260 28.18 -6.44 43.65
CA ARG A 260 29.58 -6.90 43.71
C ARG A 260 29.84 -7.99 44.76
N ASP A 261 28.97 -8.07 45.76
CA ASP A 261 28.93 -9.07 46.84
C ASP A 261 28.36 -10.42 46.39
N GLN A 262 27.71 -10.48 45.23
CA GLN A 262 27.06 -11.69 44.72
C GLN A 262 27.96 -12.43 43.73
N ILE A 263 28.43 -13.59 44.15
CA ILE A 263 29.19 -14.55 43.34
C ILE A 263 28.24 -15.68 42.91
N ILE A 264 28.25 -16.02 41.63
CA ILE A 264 27.47 -17.12 41.05
C ILE A 264 28.45 -18.20 40.59
N ARG A 265 28.22 -19.44 40.99
CA ARG A 265 28.99 -20.60 40.53
C ARG A 265 28.19 -21.37 39.49
N ALA A 266 28.71 -21.45 38.27
CA ALA A 266 28.01 -22.04 37.13
C ALA A 266 28.71 -23.32 36.65
N SER A 267 28.13 -24.47 36.98
CA SER A 267 28.48 -25.79 36.44
C SER A 267 27.51 -26.25 35.35
N LEU A 268 26.26 -25.76 35.37
CA LEU A 268 25.23 -26.08 34.40
C LEU A 268 24.73 -24.83 33.65
N PRO A 269 24.22 -24.97 32.41
CA PRO A 269 23.67 -23.86 31.64
C PRO A 269 22.53 -23.09 32.36
N CYS A 270 21.77 -23.75 33.23
CA CYS A 270 20.68 -23.12 33.99
C CYS A 270 21.15 -22.29 35.19
N HIS A 271 22.41 -22.42 35.62
CA HIS A 271 22.94 -21.64 36.73
C HIS A 271 23.19 -20.18 36.32
N PHE A 272 23.32 -19.92 35.01
CA PHE A 272 23.46 -18.56 34.48
C PHE A 272 22.16 -17.76 34.66
N PRO A 273 22.20 -16.62 35.37
CA PRO A 273 21.01 -15.80 35.57
C PRO A 273 20.51 -15.22 34.24
N PRO A 274 19.20 -15.31 33.94
CA PRO A 274 18.65 -14.85 32.66
C PRO A 274 18.81 -13.34 32.48
N GLY A 275 18.90 -12.55 33.54
CA GLY A 275 19.12 -11.10 33.42
C GLY A 275 20.53 -10.70 33.00
N GLY A 276 21.50 -11.62 32.98
CA GLY A 276 22.92 -11.22 32.89
C GLY A 276 23.40 -10.45 34.12
N GLY A 277 22.68 -10.49 35.24
CA GLY A 277 23.15 -10.03 36.56
C GLY A 277 23.27 -11.24 37.51
N CYS A 278 22.69 -11.13 38.70
CA CYS A 278 22.51 -12.25 39.64
C CYS A 278 21.04 -12.67 39.79
N HIS A 279 20.78 -13.66 40.64
CA HIS A 279 19.43 -14.17 40.91
C HIS A 279 18.58 -13.28 41.84
N LEU A 280 19.17 -12.21 42.41
CA LEU A 280 18.42 -11.21 43.20
C LEU A 280 17.49 -10.39 42.30
N GLN A 281 16.39 -9.88 42.85
CA GLN A 281 15.51 -8.94 42.12
C GLN A 281 16.20 -7.59 41.91
N CYS A 282 15.93 -6.92 40.78
CA CYS A 282 16.51 -5.62 40.44
C CYS A 282 16.14 -4.52 41.45
N LYS A 283 14.88 -4.47 41.90
CA LYS A 283 14.34 -3.49 42.87
C LYS A 283 14.48 -2.01 42.51
N VAL A 284 15.00 -1.66 41.33
CA VAL A 284 15.08 -0.27 40.84
C VAL A 284 13.68 0.25 40.51
N LYS A 285 13.39 1.51 40.89
CA LYS A 285 12.14 2.20 40.52
C LYS A 285 12.23 2.65 39.06
N MET A 286 11.28 2.19 38.25
CA MET A 286 11.10 2.60 36.85
C MET A 286 10.46 4.00 36.78
N PHE A 287 10.52 4.65 35.61
CA PHE A 287 9.91 5.98 35.37
C PHE A 287 8.42 6.07 35.72
N CYS A 288 7.69 4.95 35.63
CA CYS A 288 6.29 4.90 35.99
C CYS A 288 6.01 4.81 37.51
N GLY A 289 7.05 4.78 38.34
CA GLY A 289 6.97 4.64 39.80
C GLY A 289 6.95 3.19 40.31
N HIS A 290 6.70 2.22 39.44
CA HIS A 290 6.76 0.79 39.79
C HIS A 290 8.20 0.29 39.98
N VAL A 291 8.35 -0.71 40.84
CA VAL A 291 9.61 -1.42 41.04
C VAL A 291 9.79 -2.46 39.93
N CYS A 292 11.00 -2.57 39.37
CA CYS A 292 11.29 -3.57 38.35
C CYS A 292 11.12 -4.99 38.90
N PRO A 293 10.22 -5.82 38.32
CA PRO A 293 9.97 -7.18 38.80
C PRO A 293 11.01 -8.19 38.27
N LYS A 294 11.91 -7.78 37.38
CA LYS A 294 12.91 -8.67 36.80
C LYS A 294 14.02 -9.00 37.81
N ALA A 295 14.61 -10.19 37.62
CA ALA A 295 15.91 -10.51 38.23
C ALA A 295 16.96 -9.48 37.79
N CYS A 296 18.01 -9.33 38.59
CA CYS A 296 19.09 -8.39 38.38
C CYS A 296 19.64 -8.53 36.95
N HIS A 297 19.71 -7.39 36.28
CA HIS A 297 20.17 -7.29 34.90
C HIS A 297 21.14 -6.13 34.75
N ALA A 298 22.18 -6.34 33.95
CA ALA A 298 23.19 -5.33 33.66
C ALA A 298 22.84 -4.48 32.43
N TYR A 299 22.05 -5.01 31.50
CA TYR A 299 21.45 -4.25 30.38
C TYR A 299 20.34 -3.30 30.86
N ASP A 300 20.08 -2.22 30.11
CA ASP A 300 18.97 -1.26 30.34
C ASP A 300 18.78 -0.87 31.82
N ARG A 301 19.88 -0.45 32.50
CA ARG A 301 19.84 -0.08 33.93
C ARG A 301 18.90 1.08 34.22
N GLU A 302 18.68 1.94 33.24
CA GLU A 302 17.77 3.08 33.33
C GLU A 302 16.31 2.69 33.05
N HIS A 303 16.03 1.43 32.69
CA HIS A 303 14.69 0.90 32.42
C HIS A 303 13.92 1.75 31.40
N LYS A 304 14.62 2.23 30.38
CA LYS A 304 14.04 3.07 29.31
C LYS A 304 13.24 2.23 28.33
N SER A 305 13.68 1.01 28.06
CA SER A 305 13.07 0.10 27.09
C SER A 305 12.07 -0.88 27.73
N LEU A 306 12.23 -1.13 29.04
CA LEU A 306 11.41 -2.06 29.80
C LEU A 306 9.97 -1.56 29.99
N ARG A 307 9.02 -2.32 29.44
CA ARG A 307 7.59 -2.07 29.64
C ARG A 307 7.13 -2.61 30.99
N CYS A 308 6.54 -1.74 31.80
CA CYS A 308 5.98 -2.11 33.09
C CYS A 308 4.63 -2.84 32.89
N ASN A 309 4.56 -4.11 33.30
CA ASN A 309 3.35 -4.95 33.20
C ASN A 309 2.45 -4.89 34.46
N GLU A 310 2.83 -4.13 35.48
CA GLU A 310 1.99 -3.88 36.66
C GLU A 310 0.74 -3.07 36.30
N SER A 311 -0.26 -3.06 37.18
CA SER A 311 -1.47 -2.24 37.03
C SER A 311 -1.14 -0.75 36.99
N CYS A 312 -1.83 0.04 36.15
CA CYS A 312 -1.59 1.49 36.05
C CYS A 312 -2.00 2.18 37.36
N LEU A 313 -1.03 2.78 38.09
CA LEU A 313 -1.28 3.57 39.31
C LEU A 313 -1.99 4.91 39.05
N LYS A 314 -2.28 5.24 37.79
CA LYS A 314 -2.95 6.51 37.44
C LYS A 314 -4.44 6.39 37.73
N LYS A 315 -5.01 7.48 38.24
CA LYS A 315 -6.45 7.66 38.35
C LYS A 315 -7.02 8.28 37.08
N CYS A 316 -8.32 8.12 36.85
CA CYS A 316 -9.02 8.81 35.77
C CYS A 316 -8.87 10.35 35.90
N PRO A 317 -9.11 11.14 34.84
CA PRO A 317 -9.03 12.60 34.93
C PRO A 317 -9.92 13.22 36.02
N ALA A 318 -11.01 12.56 36.39
CA ALA A 318 -11.89 12.97 37.50
C ALA A 318 -11.38 12.54 38.89
N GLY A 319 -10.29 11.75 38.97
CA GLY A 319 -9.67 11.28 40.21
C GLY A 319 -10.42 10.15 40.95
N THR A 320 -11.55 9.67 40.41
CA THR A 320 -12.46 8.76 41.13
C THR A 320 -12.22 7.27 40.88
N HIS A 321 -11.58 6.89 39.76
CA HIS A 321 -11.40 5.49 39.37
C HIS A 321 -9.94 5.16 39.12
N ASP A 322 -9.50 4.01 39.59
CA ASP A 322 -8.19 3.46 39.27
C ASP A 322 -8.17 2.93 37.83
N CYS A 323 -7.03 3.06 37.15
CA CYS A 323 -6.91 2.62 35.78
C CYS A 323 -6.79 1.09 35.69
N ALA A 324 -7.75 0.44 35.03
CA ALA A 324 -7.75 -1.01 34.80
C ALA A 324 -6.73 -1.50 33.75
N LYS A 325 -5.97 -0.60 33.12
CA LYS A 325 -4.97 -0.94 32.10
C LYS A 325 -3.62 -1.27 32.71
N ARG A 326 -2.77 -1.98 31.96
CA ARG A 326 -1.35 -2.15 32.33
C ARG A 326 -0.62 -0.81 32.26
N CYS A 327 0.41 -0.64 33.08
CA CYS A 327 1.12 0.62 33.21
C CYS A 327 1.76 1.12 31.90
N TRP A 328 2.23 0.22 31.04
CA TRP A 328 2.77 0.56 29.72
C TRP A 328 1.71 1.01 28.70
N GLU A 329 0.43 0.78 28.97
CA GLU A 329 -0.65 1.18 28.07
C GLU A 329 -1.03 2.65 28.30
N ASN A 330 -1.44 3.33 27.24
CA ASN A 330 -1.93 4.71 27.35
C ASN A 330 -3.24 4.74 28.16
N CYS A 331 -3.12 5.22 29.40
CA CYS A 331 -4.22 5.40 30.34
C CYS A 331 -5.08 6.60 29.87
N ASN A 332 -5.93 6.46 28.84
CA ASN A 332 -7.03 7.37 28.45
C ASN A 332 -7.96 6.75 27.38
N PRO A 333 -9.25 7.16 27.27
CA PRO A 333 -10.12 7.81 28.27
C PRO A 333 -10.94 6.81 29.13
N CYS A 334 -11.33 7.20 30.36
CA CYS A 334 -12.08 6.35 31.30
C CYS A 334 -13.55 6.13 30.88
N ARG A 335 -13.93 4.87 30.62
CA ARG A 335 -15.26 4.48 30.11
C ARG A 335 -16.23 3.94 31.16
N ILE A 336 -15.85 3.96 32.44
CA ILE A 336 -16.73 3.52 33.53
C ILE A 336 -17.97 4.42 33.55
N PRO A 337 -19.19 3.87 33.45
CA PRO A 337 -20.41 4.65 33.52
C PRO A 337 -20.63 5.18 34.93
N ILE A 338 -20.92 6.48 35.05
CA ILE A 338 -21.31 7.12 36.31
C ILE A 338 -22.52 8.01 36.09
N VAL A 339 -23.34 8.16 37.13
CA VAL A 339 -24.47 9.07 37.12
C VAL A 339 -23.95 10.49 37.36
N LYS A 340 -24.12 11.38 36.38
CA LYS A 340 -23.85 12.82 36.53
C LYS A 340 -25.13 13.61 36.34
N THR A 341 -25.26 14.70 37.09
CA THR A 341 -26.34 15.67 36.91
C THR A 341 -25.92 16.68 35.85
N ILE A 342 -26.76 16.88 34.83
CA ILE A 342 -26.54 17.85 33.75
C ILE A 342 -26.95 19.24 34.29
N PRO A 343 -26.04 20.22 34.43
CA PRO A 343 -26.34 21.50 35.07
C PRO A 343 -27.48 22.28 34.40
N ALA A 344 -27.60 22.19 33.08
CA ALA A 344 -28.59 22.96 32.31
C ALA A 344 -30.04 22.52 32.50
N CYS A 345 -30.30 21.30 32.95
CA CYS A 345 -31.67 20.80 33.17
C CYS A 345 -31.90 20.13 34.53
N GLY A 346 -30.85 19.96 35.35
CA GLY A 346 -30.94 19.33 36.67
C GLY A 346 -31.20 17.82 36.65
N HIS A 347 -31.21 17.20 35.48
CA HIS A 347 -31.47 15.76 35.32
C HIS A 347 -30.20 14.91 35.49
N SER A 348 -30.37 13.73 36.08
CA SER A 348 -29.30 12.76 36.28
C SER A 348 -29.27 11.72 35.16
N ASN A 349 -28.14 11.65 34.45
CA ASN A 349 -27.91 10.72 33.35
C ASN A 349 -26.73 9.79 33.65
N GLU A 350 -26.83 8.53 33.27
CA GLU A 350 -25.68 7.61 33.25
C GLU A 350 -24.79 7.90 32.03
N MET A 351 -23.52 8.22 32.26
CA MET A 351 -22.57 8.56 31.20
C MET A 351 -21.13 8.17 31.55
N PRO A 352 -20.27 7.86 30.57
CA PRO A 352 -18.86 7.61 30.81
C PRO A 352 -18.17 8.71 31.62
N CYS A 353 -17.37 8.33 32.60
CA CYS A 353 -16.69 9.25 33.54
C CYS A 353 -15.91 10.39 32.86
N HIS A 354 -15.25 10.11 31.72
CA HIS A 354 -14.48 11.10 30.97
C HIS A 354 -15.32 12.17 30.26
N LEU A 355 -16.62 11.95 30.05
CA LEU A 355 -17.47 12.91 29.37
C LEU A 355 -17.84 14.05 30.30
N ASP A 356 -17.78 15.26 29.76
CA ASP A 356 -18.17 16.48 30.44
C ASP A 356 -19.71 16.58 30.45
N PRO A 357 -20.37 16.66 31.63
CA PRO A 357 -21.83 16.78 31.70
C PRO A 357 -22.39 18.02 31.01
N ASP A 358 -21.60 19.07 30.80
CA ASP A 358 -22.04 20.27 30.07
C ASP A 358 -22.21 20.04 28.55
N LYS A 359 -21.52 19.02 28.01
CA LYS A 359 -21.48 18.72 26.57
C LYS A 359 -22.41 17.58 26.17
N VAL A 360 -23.20 17.03 27.10
CA VAL A 360 -24.05 15.86 26.85
C VAL A 360 -25.53 16.24 26.84
N GLN A 361 -26.22 15.80 25.79
CA GLN A 361 -27.67 15.95 25.66
C GLN A 361 -28.41 15.04 26.64
N CYS A 362 -29.37 15.62 27.37
CA CYS A 362 -30.18 14.90 28.33
C CYS A 362 -31.04 13.81 27.65
N GLN A 363 -31.19 12.67 28.32
CA GLN A 363 -31.89 11.50 27.75
C GLN A 363 -33.29 11.31 28.34
N ILE A 364 -33.64 12.08 29.38
CA ILE A 364 -34.93 12.02 30.05
C ILE A 364 -36.02 12.57 29.12
N PRO A 365 -37.18 11.91 28.97
CA PRO A 365 -38.28 12.40 28.15
C PRO A 365 -38.83 13.74 28.68
N CYS A 366 -39.23 14.64 27.77
CA CYS A 366 -39.84 15.90 28.16
C CYS A 366 -41.27 15.67 28.69
N VAL A 367 -41.60 16.31 29.81
CA VAL A 367 -42.94 16.24 30.44
C VAL A 367 -43.82 17.47 30.16
N ALA A 368 -43.31 18.46 29.43
CA ALA A 368 -44.04 19.68 29.12
C ALA A 368 -45.28 19.41 28.24
N ARG A 369 -46.38 20.09 28.55
CA ARG A 369 -47.59 20.13 27.72
C ARG A 369 -47.60 21.44 26.94
N LEU A 370 -47.78 21.33 25.62
CA LEU A 370 -47.88 22.48 24.71
C LEU A 370 -49.23 23.18 24.85
N GLU A 371 -49.34 24.40 24.33
CA GLU A 371 -50.59 25.17 24.30
C GLU A 371 -51.75 24.43 23.63
N CYS A 372 -51.47 23.54 22.68
CA CYS A 372 -52.48 22.68 22.06
C CYS A 372 -52.94 21.51 22.95
N GLY A 373 -52.52 21.45 24.23
CA GLY A 373 -52.89 20.43 25.21
C GLY A 373 -52.10 19.10 25.11
N HIS A 374 -51.25 18.94 24.10
CA HIS A 374 -50.47 17.73 23.84
C HIS A 374 -49.12 17.72 24.56
N GLN A 375 -48.69 16.57 25.05
CA GLN A 375 -47.35 16.39 25.64
C GLN A 375 -46.25 16.38 24.57
N CYS A 376 -45.12 17.04 24.86
CA CYS A 376 -43.91 16.99 24.02
C CYS A 376 -43.40 15.54 23.91
N ASN A 377 -42.99 15.11 22.71
CA ASN A 377 -42.48 13.76 22.47
C ASN A 377 -40.94 13.69 22.39
N ARG A 378 -40.26 14.83 22.56
CA ARG A 378 -38.80 14.92 22.54
C ARG A 378 -38.22 14.59 23.92
N LYS A 379 -36.92 14.29 23.94
CA LYS A 379 -36.13 14.28 25.18
C LYS A 379 -35.93 15.70 25.69
N CYS A 380 -35.52 15.86 26.93
CA CYS A 380 -35.27 17.14 27.57
C CYS A 380 -34.34 17.99 26.68
N HIS A 381 -34.89 19.07 26.14
CA HIS A 381 -34.23 19.98 25.20
C HIS A 381 -34.22 21.42 25.73
N VAL A 382 -34.09 21.56 27.05
CA VAL A 382 -34.07 22.86 27.75
C VAL A 382 -32.95 23.77 27.23
N GLN A 383 -31.84 23.21 26.75
CA GLN A 383 -30.76 23.97 26.13
C GLN A 383 -31.10 24.52 24.73
N ASP A 384 -31.96 23.83 23.96
CA ASP A 384 -32.25 24.17 22.56
C ASP A 384 -33.53 24.99 22.39
N ASP A 385 -34.56 24.66 23.18
CA ASP A 385 -35.89 25.27 23.15
C ASP A 385 -36.57 25.13 24.53
N PRO A 386 -36.17 25.96 25.53
CA PRO A 386 -36.70 25.87 26.90
C PRO A 386 -38.21 26.13 26.95
N GLU A 387 -38.70 27.06 26.14
CA GLU A 387 -40.11 27.49 26.13
C GLU A 387 -40.97 26.71 25.13
N HIS A 388 -40.40 25.73 24.41
CA HIS A 388 -41.11 24.93 23.40
C HIS A 388 -41.73 25.75 22.26
N ILE A 389 -41.16 26.92 21.96
CA ILE A 389 -41.65 27.84 20.92
C ILE A 389 -41.30 27.32 19.53
N LYS A 390 -40.16 26.62 19.38
CA LYS A 390 -39.71 26.05 18.10
C LYS A 390 -40.29 24.67 17.84
N TYR A 391 -40.85 24.01 18.86
CA TYR A 391 -41.36 22.65 18.73
C TYR A 391 -42.81 22.59 18.25
N ASP A 392 -43.00 22.23 16.97
CA ASP A 392 -44.33 22.00 16.41
C ASP A 392 -44.92 20.65 16.81
N CYS A 393 -46.16 20.67 17.32
CA CYS A 393 -46.87 19.46 17.72
C CYS A 393 -47.10 18.51 16.52
N GLN A 394 -46.59 17.28 16.64
CA GLN A 394 -46.67 16.25 15.59
C GLN A 394 -47.95 15.40 15.64
N LYS A 395 -48.82 15.59 16.64
CA LYS A 395 -50.09 14.85 16.75
C LYS A 395 -51.07 15.22 15.63
N PRO A 396 -51.99 14.33 15.22
CA PRO A 396 -53.00 14.65 14.21
C PRO A 396 -53.87 15.83 14.65
N CYS A 397 -54.23 16.70 13.70
CA CYS A 397 -55.16 17.80 13.95
C CYS A 397 -56.60 17.28 14.02
N GLU A 398 -57.35 17.62 15.06
CA GLU A 398 -58.76 17.21 15.23
C GLU A 398 -59.77 18.25 14.69
N ARG A 399 -59.29 19.35 14.08
CA ARG A 399 -60.14 20.43 13.56
C ARG A 399 -60.85 20.03 12.25
N MET A 400 -62.04 20.58 12.01
CA MET A 400 -62.83 20.34 10.79
C MET A 400 -62.84 21.59 9.89
N CYS A 401 -62.91 21.41 8.56
CA CYS A 401 -63.13 22.53 7.64
C CYS A 401 -64.62 22.91 7.58
N ASN A 402 -64.96 24.02 6.92
CA ASN A 402 -66.34 24.54 6.84
C ASN A 402 -67.35 23.58 6.19
N GLU A 403 -66.87 22.58 5.46
CA GLU A 403 -67.66 21.50 4.81
C GLU A 403 -67.50 20.16 5.59
N GLU A 404 -67.24 20.23 6.90
CA GLU A 404 -67.14 19.11 7.85
C GLU A 404 -66.04 18.06 7.59
N HIS A 405 -65.10 18.30 6.66
CA HIS A 405 -63.97 17.39 6.45
C HIS A 405 -62.94 17.48 7.58
N LYS A 406 -62.53 16.32 8.12
CA LYS A 406 -61.45 16.22 9.13
C LYS A 406 -60.10 16.66 8.55
N CYS A 407 -59.39 17.54 9.27
CA CYS A 407 -58.06 17.98 8.87
C CYS A 407 -57.06 16.81 8.86
N LYS A 408 -56.34 16.62 7.75
CA LYS A 408 -55.30 15.59 7.61
C LYS A 408 -53.90 16.07 8.04
N ALA A 409 -53.77 17.34 8.46
CA ALA A 409 -52.50 17.93 8.84
C ALA A 409 -52.13 17.64 10.30
N LYS A 410 -50.87 17.95 10.66
CA LYS A 410 -50.39 17.89 12.04
C LYS A 410 -50.86 19.12 12.82
N CYS A 411 -51.08 18.96 14.13
CA CYS A 411 -51.61 19.98 15.03
C CYS A 411 -50.74 21.26 15.08
N GLY A 412 -49.42 21.14 14.97
CA GLY A 412 -48.49 22.28 14.97
C GLY A 412 -48.56 23.20 13.75
N ILE A 413 -49.32 22.86 12.70
CA ILE A 413 -49.44 23.69 11.50
C ILE A 413 -50.66 24.61 11.66
N TYR A 414 -50.41 25.88 12.00
CA TYR A 414 -51.43 26.93 12.12
C TYR A 414 -51.10 28.16 11.25
N PRO A 415 -52.06 28.72 10.49
CA PRO A 415 -53.43 28.22 10.25
C PRO A 415 -53.46 26.88 9.50
N CYS A 416 -54.54 26.10 9.67
CA CYS A 416 -54.65 24.79 9.01
C CYS A 416 -54.58 24.93 7.48
N PRO A 417 -53.90 24.02 6.76
CA PRO A 417 -53.84 24.05 5.31
C PRO A 417 -55.24 23.97 4.67
N PRO A 418 -55.45 24.59 3.49
CA PRO A 418 -56.73 24.56 2.79
C PRO A 418 -57.16 23.12 2.42
N CYS A 419 -58.46 22.85 2.48
CA CYS A 419 -58.99 21.51 2.23
C CYS A 419 -58.85 21.10 0.75
N MET A 420 -58.15 19.98 0.51
CA MET A 420 -57.89 19.42 -0.82
C MET A 420 -58.83 18.28 -1.22
N VAL A 421 -59.89 18.01 -0.44
CA VAL A 421 -60.90 17.00 -0.81
C VAL A 421 -61.62 17.46 -2.08
N VAL A 422 -61.67 16.60 -3.10
CA VAL A 422 -62.25 16.91 -4.42
C VAL A 422 -63.74 16.58 -4.41
N MET A 423 -64.58 17.51 -4.88
CA MET A 423 -66.02 17.34 -5.00
C MET A 423 -66.49 17.80 -6.39
N ASP A 424 -67.57 17.20 -6.89
CA ASP A 424 -68.20 17.61 -8.14
C ASP A 424 -68.92 18.96 -7.97
N ARG A 425 -68.66 19.92 -8.86
CA ARG A 425 -69.30 21.25 -8.88
C ARG A 425 -69.74 21.64 -10.29
N ILE A 426 -70.92 22.23 -10.41
CA ILE A 426 -71.45 22.77 -11.67
C ILE A 426 -70.93 24.19 -11.86
N LEU A 427 -70.23 24.45 -12.97
CA LEU A 427 -69.70 25.76 -13.35
C LEU A 427 -70.83 26.68 -13.86
N PRO A 428 -70.70 28.02 -13.78
CA PRO A 428 -71.70 28.97 -14.29
C PRO A 428 -72.05 28.81 -15.78
N CYS A 429 -71.15 28.22 -16.57
CA CYS A 429 -71.37 27.90 -17.98
C CYS A 429 -72.20 26.63 -18.22
N GLY A 430 -72.65 25.94 -17.17
CA GLY A 430 -73.47 24.73 -17.21
C GLY A 430 -72.70 23.40 -17.30
N HIS A 431 -71.36 23.44 -17.29
CA HIS A 431 -70.51 22.22 -17.31
C HIS A 431 -70.15 21.74 -15.90
N GLU A 432 -70.12 20.44 -15.68
CA GLU A 432 -69.71 19.79 -14.42
C GLU A 432 -68.19 19.56 -14.37
N GLU A 433 -67.54 19.93 -13.27
CA GLU A 433 -66.10 19.73 -13.05
C GLU A 433 -65.75 19.35 -11.61
N LYS A 434 -64.65 18.61 -11.45
CA LYS A 434 -64.13 18.14 -10.15
C LYS A 434 -63.17 19.15 -9.54
N LEU A 435 -63.58 19.84 -8.48
CA LEU A 435 -62.78 20.90 -7.86
C LEU A 435 -62.46 20.61 -6.38
N PRO A 436 -61.26 20.97 -5.87
CA PRO A 436 -60.97 20.93 -4.44
C PRO A 436 -61.94 21.81 -3.63
N CYS A 437 -62.31 21.35 -2.44
CA CYS A 437 -63.29 21.97 -1.54
C CYS A 437 -63.06 23.47 -1.28
N HIS A 438 -61.80 23.91 -1.13
CA HIS A 438 -61.46 25.32 -0.91
C HIS A 438 -61.59 26.21 -2.17
N PHE A 439 -61.74 25.62 -3.36
CA PHE A 439 -61.70 26.34 -4.63
C PHE A 439 -63.09 26.82 -5.05
N ASN A 440 -63.19 28.10 -5.41
CA ASN A 440 -64.45 28.70 -5.82
C ASN A 440 -64.78 28.34 -7.29
N ALA A 441 -65.91 27.65 -7.50
CA ALA A 441 -66.38 27.24 -8.84
C ALA A 441 -66.63 28.43 -9.79
N ASN A 442 -66.97 29.62 -9.27
CA ASN A 442 -67.24 30.79 -10.10
C ASN A 442 -65.98 31.41 -10.73
N ALA A 443 -64.81 31.16 -10.16
CA ALA A 443 -63.53 31.65 -10.67
C ALA A 443 -62.87 30.69 -11.67
N TYR A 444 -63.47 29.51 -11.89
CA TYR A 444 -62.87 28.46 -12.71
C TYR A 444 -63.13 28.67 -14.21
N LYS A 445 -62.05 28.71 -15.01
CA LYS A 445 -62.13 28.88 -16.46
C LYS A 445 -62.44 27.55 -17.14
N CYS A 446 -63.66 27.41 -17.66
CA CYS A 446 -64.08 26.20 -18.35
C CYS A 446 -63.24 25.90 -19.61
N MET A 447 -62.75 24.66 -19.73
CA MET A 447 -61.93 24.18 -20.85
C MET A 447 -62.73 23.40 -21.91
N GLN A 448 -64.03 23.22 -21.71
CA GLN A 448 -64.91 22.49 -22.64
C GLN A 448 -65.16 23.28 -23.94
N LYS A 449 -65.59 22.60 -25.01
CA LYS A 449 -65.84 23.22 -26.33
C LYS A 449 -67.00 24.22 -26.28
N CYS A 450 -66.85 25.37 -26.93
CA CYS A 450 -67.90 26.39 -27.00
C CYS A 450 -69.00 26.00 -28.00
N ASN A 451 -70.27 26.14 -27.64
CA ASN A 451 -71.42 25.79 -28.48
C ASN A 451 -72.17 27.00 -29.10
N ARG A 452 -71.61 28.22 -29.04
CA ARG A 452 -72.23 29.44 -29.56
C ARG A 452 -72.17 29.53 -31.11
N ALA A 453 -73.19 30.12 -31.74
CA ALA A 453 -73.26 30.36 -33.18
C ALA A 453 -72.61 31.71 -33.58
N LEU A 454 -71.83 31.73 -34.67
CA LEU A 454 -71.18 32.94 -35.23
C LEU A 454 -72.11 33.66 -36.24
N PRO A 455 -71.92 34.97 -36.50
CA PRO A 455 -72.76 35.75 -37.41
C PRO A 455 -72.85 35.21 -38.85
N CYS A 456 -71.81 34.51 -39.33
CA CYS A 456 -71.79 33.84 -40.64
C CYS A 456 -72.60 32.52 -40.69
N GLY A 457 -73.31 32.15 -39.62
CA GLY A 457 -74.10 30.92 -39.52
C GLY A 457 -73.34 29.66 -39.07
N HIS A 458 -72.02 29.74 -38.86
CA HIS A 458 -71.19 28.61 -38.42
C HIS A 458 -71.05 28.51 -36.89
N ARG A 459 -70.83 27.30 -36.34
CA ARG A 459 -70.57 27.07 -34.90
C ARG A 459 -69.13 27.41 -34.51
N CYS A 460 -68.95 28.00 -33.31
CA CYS A 460 -67.63 28.27 -32.74
C CYS A 460 -66.86 26.96 -32.46
N ARG A 461 -65.53 26.98 -32.67
CA ARG A 461 -64.64 25.84 -32.40
C ARG A 461 -63.64 26.11 -31.26
N LEU A 462 -63.78 27.24 -30.57
CA LEU A 462 -62.89 27.65 -29.47
C LEU A 462 -63.37 27.08 -28.13
N LYS A 463 -62.57 27.24 -27.08
CA LYS A 463 -62.94 26.84 -25.71
C LYS A 463 -64.04 27.77 -25.16
N CYS A 464 -64.85 27.26 -24.24
CA CYS A 464 -66.00 27.99 -23.66
C CYS A 464 -65.58 29.30 -22.97
N SER A 465 -64.37 29.33 -22.39
CA SER A 465 -63.80 30.50 -21.72
C SER A 465 -63.23 31.57 -22.68
N ASP A 466 -63.09 31.28 -23.97
CA ASP A 466 -62.53 32.21 -24.96
C ASP A 466 -63.64 32.99 -25.70
N ALA A 467 -63.35 34.24 -26.07
CA ALA A 467 -64.25 35.05 -26.91
C ALA A 467 -64.34 34.48 -28.33
N CYS A 468 -65.55 34.38 -28.87
CA CYS A 468 -65.78 33.83 -30.22
C CYS A 468 -65.34 34.84 -31.30
N GLY A 469 -64.30 34.50 -32.09
CA GLY A 469 -63.74 35.36 -33.15
C GLY A 469 -64.28 35.11 -34.57
N LEU A 470 -63.62 35.70 -35.59
CA LEU A 470 -63.97 35.58 -37.01
C LEU A 470 -63.90 34.12 -37.53
N CYS A 471 -64.72 33.80 -38.53
CA CYS A 471 -64.83 32.44 -39.06
C CYS A 471 -63.63 32.05 -39.93
N LYS A 472 -62.78 31.14 -39.43
CA LYS A 472 -61.60 30.59 -40.14
C LYS A 472 -61.93 29.45 -41.12
N ARG A 473 -63.18 29.31 -41.58
CA ARG A 473 -63.55 28.26 -42.56
C ARG A 473 -63.11 28.70 -43.95
N ARG A 474 -62.41 27.85 -44.72
CA ARG A 474 -61.97 28.15 -46.09
C ARG A 474 -63.11 27.96 -47.10
N VAL A 475 -63.23 28.87 -48.06
CA VAL A 475 -64.25 28.87 -49.13
C VAL A 475 -63.61 29.32 -50.46
N LYS A 476 -64.15 28.86 -51.59
CA LYS A 476 -63.67 29.25 -52.94
C LYS A 476 -64.23 30.61 -53.34
N LYS A 477 -63.38 31.53 -53.81
CA LYS A 477 -63.76 32.87 -54.30
C LYS A 477 -62.93 33.24 -55.55
N THR A 478 -63.49 34.00 -56.47
CA THR A 478 -62.83 34.46 -57.71
C THR A 478 -62.09 35.79 -57.50
N ILE A 479 -60.87 35.93 -58.04
CA ILE A 479 -60.06 37.15 -57.94
C ILE A 479 -60.58 38.23 -58.91
N PRO A 480 -60.96 39.43 -58.42
CA PRO A 480 -61.32 40.56 -59.27
C PRO A 480 -60.10 41.04 -60.09
N GLY A 481 -60.22 41.04 -61.43
CA GLY A 481 -59.22 41.59 -62.36
C GLY A 481 -58.55 40.56 -63.29
N CYS A 482 -58.21 39.36 -62.81
CA CYS A 482 -57.68 38.27 -63.64
C CYS A 482 -58.66 37.10 -63.85
N GLY A 483 -59.77 37.04 -63.10
CA GLY A 483 -60.83 36.05 -63.31
C GLY A 483 -60.54 34.64 -62.78
N HIS A 484 -59.40 34.41 -62.13
CA HIS A 484 -59.00 33.10 -61.60
C HIS A 484 -59.60 32.80 -60.21
N GLU A 485 -59.92 31.53 -59.91
CA GLU A 485 -60.49 31.08 -58.63
C GLU A 485 -59.42 30.65 -57.61
N VAL A 486 -59.58 31.04 -56.33
CA VAL A 486 -58.70 30.71 -55.20
C VAL A 486 -59.46 30.38 -53.91
N GLU A 487 -58.86 29.58 -53.01
CA GLU A 487 -59.43 29.22 -51.71
C GLU A 487 -58.92 30.11 -50.57
N VAL A 488 -59.80 30.96 -50.03
CA VAL A 488 -59.48 31.90 -48.94
C VAL A 488 -60.42 31.73 -47.74
N GLU A 489 -60.08 32.30 -46.59
CA GLU A 489 -60.95 32.27 -45.41
C GLU A 489 -62.28 33.00 -45.67
N CYS A 490 -63.37 32.53 -45.05
CA CYS A 490 -64.73 33.01 -45.32
C CYS A 490 -64.86 34.54 -45.22
N TRP A 491 -64.16 35.16 -44.26
CA TRP A 491 -64.18 36.60 -44.03
C TRP A 491 -63.28 37.41 -44.97
N SER A 492 -62.33 36.81 -45.69
CA SER A 492 -61.35 37.55 -46.51
C SER A 492 -61.75 37.66 -47.99
N ILE A 493 -61.27 38.72 -48.66
CA ILE A 493 -61.51 39.00 -50.10
C ILE A 493 -60.19 38.78 -50.85
N PRO A 494 -60.14 37.93 -51.89
CA PRO A 494 -58.90 37.58 -52.59
C PRO A 494 -58.42 38.72 -53.52
N LYS A 495 -57.09 38.89 -53.65
CA LYS A 495 -56.43 39.94 -54.45
C LYS A 495 -55.57 39.34 -55.58
N ARG A 496 -55.11 40.16 -56.53
CA ARG A 496 -54.29 39.71 -57.68
C ARG A 496 -52.96 39.06 -57.28
N GLU A 497 -52.42 39.45 -56.13
CA GLU A 497 -51.21 38.85 -55.54
C GLU A 497 -51.38 37.36 -55.21
N ASP A 498 -52.61 36.93 -54.96
CA ASP A 498 -52.96 35.54 -54.63
C ASP A 498 -53.04 34.64 -55.89
N CYS A 499 -52.83 35.20 -57.09
CA CYS A 499 -52.94 34.48 -58.36
C CYS A 499 -51.66 33.70 -58.70
N THR A 500 -51.78 32.39 -58.88
CA THR A 500 -50.67 31.47 -59.16
C THR A 500 -50.62 30.94 -60.60
N TYR A 501 -51.48 31.44 -61.49
CA TYR A 501 -51.56 31.00 -62.89
C TYR A 501 -50.43 31.61 -63.74
N SER A 502 -49.98 30.91 -64.79
CA SER A 502 -48.93 31.36 -65.72
C SER A 502 -49.39 32.49 -66.66
N CYS A 503 -48.46 33.33 -67.14
CA CYS A 503 -48.78 34.42 -68.07
C CYS A 503 -48.92 33.91 -69.52
N GLU A 504 -50.01 34.29 -70.20
CA GLU A 504 -50.35 33.82 -71.56
C GLU A 504 -49.81 34.71 -72.71
N ARG A 505 -48.85 35.63 -72.46
CA ARG A 505 -48.31 36.55 -73.48
C ARG A 505 -47.10 35.99 -74.24
N THR A 506 -46.97 36.32 -75.54
CA THR A 506 -45.86 35.89 -76.42
C THR A 506 -44.83 37.01 -76.62
N LEU A 507 -43.53 36.69 -76.57
CA LEU A 507 -42.40 37.60 -76.75
C LEU A 507 -42.08 37.85 -78.22
N SER A 508 -41.34 38.93 -78.51
CA SER A 508 -40.96 39.35 -79.88
C SER A 508 -40.11 38.33 -80.66
N CYS A 509 -39.43 37.41 -79.98
CA CYS A 509 -38.71 36.29 -80.61
C CYS A 509 -39.62 35.10 -80.98
N GLY A 510 -40.94 35.20 -80.75
CA GLY A 510 -41.93 34.16 -81.05
C GLY A 510 -42.19 33.13 -79.94
N HIS A 511 -41.55 33.25 -78.77
CA HIS A 511 -41.71 32.31 -77.64
C HIS A 511 -42.62 32.87 -76.53
N SER A 512 -43.31 32.00 -75.76
CA SER A 512 -44.19 32.40 -74.66
C SER A 512 -43.45 32.94 -73.42
N CYS A 513 -44.11 33.81 -72.65
CA CYS A 513 -43.59 34.39 -71.42
C CYS A 513 -43.46 33.33 -70.32
N SER A 514 -42.34 33.31 -69.61
CA SER A 514 -42.07 32.35 -68.53
C SER A 514 -42.58 32.75 -67.15
N ASN A 515 -43.14 33.96 -66.99
CA ASN A 515 -43.52 34.50 -65.68
C ASN A 515 -44.99 34.20 -65.30
N LEU A 516 -45.32 34.31 -64.02
CA LEU A 516 -46.69 34.15 -63.50
C LEU A 516 -47.56 35.39 -63.76
N CYS A 517 -48.88 35.25 -63.75
CA CYS A 517 -49.86 36.32 -63.98
C CYS A 517 -49.76 37.47 -62.95
N ARG A 518 -49.24 37.18 -61.76
CA ARG A 518 -48.96 38.16 -60.70
C ARG A 518 -47.67 38.97 -60.93
N GLU A 519 -46.84 38.58 -61.89
CA GLU A 519 -45.50 39.15 -62.15
C GLU A 519 -45.45 39.98 -63.45
N VAL A 520 -44.47 40.88 -63.56
CA VAL A 520 -44.25 41.69 -64.77
C VAL A 520 -43.60 40.82 -65.86
N CYS A 521 -44.05 40.91 -67.11
CA CYS A 521 -43.54 40.07 -68.21
C CYS A 521 -42.07 40.41 -68.57
N THR A 522 -41.24 39.37 -68.83
CA THR A 522 -39.83 39.48 -69.22
C THR A 522 -39.67 39.63 -70.74
N MET A 523 -38.68 40.42 -71.21
CA MET A 523 -38.33 40.55 -72.64
C MET A 523 -37.12 39.69 -73.07
N GLN A 524 -36.47 38.98 -72.15
CA GLN A 524 -35.29 38.15 -72.44
C GLN A 524 -35.68 36.69 -72.58
N CYS A 525 -35.53 36.13 -73.79
CA CYS A 525 -35.87 34.74 -74.07
C CYS A 525 -34.75 33.78 -73.69
N LYS A 526 -35.03 32.88 -72.73
CA LYS A 526 -34.10 31.85 -72.23
C LYS A 526 -34.22 30.48 -72.94
N VAL A 527 -35.01 30.38 -74.01
CA VAL A 527 -35.13 29.14 -74.81
C VAL A 527 -33.79 28.83 -75.47
N LEU A 528 -33.29 27.59 -75.37
CA LEU A 528 -31.98 27.19 -75.87
C LEU A 528 -32.00 26.91 -77.39
N VAL A 529 -31.07 27.49 -78.14
CA VAL A 529 -30.93 27.36 -79.61
C VAL A 529 -29.45 27.19 -80.01
N PRO A 530 -29.13 26.59 -81.18
CA PRO A 530 -27.75 26.49 -81.65
C PRO A 530 -27.11 27.88 -81.85
N TYR A 531 -25.85 28.03 -81.43
CA TYR A 531 -25.07 29.25 -81.62
C TYR A 531 -24.81 29.48 -83.10
N CYS A 532 -25.21 30.64 -83.60
CA CYS A 532 -25.10 31.03 -85.01
C CYS A 532 -24.21 32.26 -85.21
N GLY A 533 -23.32 32.54 -84.25
CA GLY A 533 -22.35 33.62 -84.31
C GLY A 533 -21.23 33.40 -85.34
N TYR A 534 -20.51 34.47 -85.66
CA TYR A 534 -19.59 34.56 -86.80
C TYR A 534 -18.31 33.71 -86.70
N THR A 535 -17.93 33.25 -85.50
CA THR A 535 -16.69 32.49 -85.27
C THR A 535 -16.99 31.05 -84.83
N PRO A 536 -16.55 30.02 -85.58
CA PRO A 536 -16.76 28.62 -85.20
C PRO A 536 -15.91 28.24 -83.98
N SER A 537 -16.43 27.35 -83.13
CA SER A 537 -15.71 26.83 -81.95
C SER A 537 -14.42 26.12 -82.36
N ILE A 538 -13.35 26.28 -81.57
CA ILE A 538 -12.01 25.72 -81.84
C ILE A 538 -12.04 24.18 -81.98
N CYS A 539 -12.98 23.50 -81.33
CA CYS A 539 -13.14 22.05 -81.44
C CYS A 539 -13.99 21.58 -82.63
N GLY A 540 -14.55 22.51 -83.44
CA GLY A 540 -15.34 22.19 -84.64
C GLY A 540 -16.76 21.68 -84.39
N HIS A 541 -17.25 21.69 -83.14
CA HIS A 541 -18.60 21.22 -82.78
C HIS A 541 -19.61 22.37 -82.65
N ALA A 542 -20.89 22.09 -82.93
CA ALA A 542 -21.99 23.03 -82.71
C ALA A 542 -22.34 23.16 -81.21
N VAL A 543 -22.41 24.40 -80.71
CA VAL A 543 -22.68 24.72 -79.29
C VAL A 543 -24.10 25.29 -79.15
N ILE A 544 -24.83 24.96 -78.08
CA ILE A 544 -26.21 25.42 -77.84
C ILE A 544 -26.20 26.49 -76.74
N VAL A 545 -26.82 27.65 -76.99
CA VAL A 545 -26.89 28.80 -76.07
C VAL A 545 -28.31 29.37 -75.96
N PRO A 546 -28.65 30.17 -74.93
CA PRO A 546 -29.96 30.84 -74.85
C PRO A 546 -30.23 31.72 -76.08
N CYS A 547 -31.50 31.83 -76.49
CA CYS A 547 -31.93 32.56 -77.69
C CYS A 547 -31.44 34.01 -77.68
N CYS A 548 -31.47 34.67 -76.51
CA CYS A 548 -30.93 36.02 -76.34
C CYS A 548 -29.42 36.16 -76.56
N ASP A 549 -28.66 35.06 -76.51
CA ASP A 549 -27.20 35.03 -76.65
C ASP A 549 -26.74 34.43 -77.98
N SER A 550 -27.64 33.81 -78.76
CA SER A 550 -27.35 33.12 -80.02
C SER A 550 -26.62 33.94 -81.09
N ARG A 551 -26.77 35.28 -81.06
CA ARG A 551 -26.13 36.23 -82.00
C ARG A 551 -25.09 37.13 -81.34
N LYS A 552 -24.78 36.92 -80.06
CA LYS A 552 -23.73 37.69 -79.37
C LYS A 552 -22.35 37.16 -79.75
N ASN A 553 -21.34 38.02 -79.79
CA ASN A 553 -19.96 37.61 -80.04
C ASN A 553 -19.37 37.06 -78.73
N ILE A 554 -19.32 35.74 -78.60
CA ILE A 554 -18.80 35.02 -77.42
C ILE A 554 -17.34 34.65 -77.69
N ASP A 555 -16.47 34.76 -76.68
CA ASP A 555 -15.06 34.42 -76.81
C ASP A 555 -14.87 32.93 -77.17
N LEU A 556 -13.86 32.63 -77.99
CA LEU A 556 -13.57 31.29 -78.50
C LEU A 556 -13.28 30.28 -77.37
N LYS A 557 -12.71 30.76 -76.26
CA LYS A 557 -12.43 29.93 -75.08
C LYS A 557 -13.71 29.57 -74.32
N GLU A 558 -14.63 30.52 -74.16
CA GLU A 558 -15.94 30.28 -73.53
C GLU A 558 -16.82 29.36 -74.40
N LEU A 559 -16.76 29.52 -75.73
CA LEU A 559 -17.44 28.63 -76.68
C LEU A 559 -16.91 27.18 -76.60
N LEU A 560 -15.62 26.98 -76.32
CA LEU A 560 -15.05 25.65 -76.15
C LEU A 560 -15.55 24.96 -74.88
N GLU A 561 -15.59 25.66 -73.75
CA GLU A 561 -16.08 25.12 -72.46
C GLU A 561 -17.55 24.66 -72.53
N LEU A 562 -18.37 25.35 -73.32
CA LEU A 562 -19.77 24.99 -73.54
C LEU A 562 -19.97 23.74 -74.42
N CYS A 563 -18.90 23.22 -75.05
CA CYS A 563 -18.97 22.03 -75.88
C CYS A 563 -19.08 20.74 -75.04
N LYS A 564 -20.25 20.10 -75.12
CA LYS A 564 -20.57 18.89 -74.35
C LYS A 564 -20.30 17.56 -75.06
N VAL A 565 -19.70 17.57 -76.25
CA VAL A 565 -19.40 16.33 -77.02
C VAL A 565 -18.36 15.50 -76.27
N PRO A 566 -18.52 14.17 -76.10
CA PRO A 566 -17.55 13.33 -75.38
C PRO A 566 -16.18 13.27 -76.09
N CYS A 567 -15.09 13.20 -75.32
CA CYS A 567 -13.72 13.26 -75.85
C CYS A 567 -13.21 11.91 -76.39
N SER A 568 -13.49 10.81 -75.69
CA SER A 568 -13.28 9.41 -76.12
C SER A 568 -11.87 9.02 -76.63
N LYS A 569 -10.79 9.75 -76.29
CA LYS A 569 -9.39 9.37 -76.61
C LYS A 569 -8.77 8.50 -75.52
N GLU A 570 -7.89 7.57 -75.89
CA GLU A 570 -7.15 6.71 -74.95
C GLU A 570 -5.97 7.47 -74.29
N LEU A 571 -5.84 7.36 -72.96
CA LEU A 571 -4.85 8.08 -72.17
C LEU A 571 -3.51 7.32 -72.11
N PRO A 572 -2.37 7.91 -72.50
CA PRO A 572 -1.11 7.18 -72.68
C PRO A 572 -0.50 6.61 -71.39
N GLY A 573 -0.83 7.14 -70.21
CA GLY A 573 -0.28 6.69 -68.92
C GLY A 573 -0.97 5.47 -68.31
N CYS A 574 -2.30 5.40 -68.40
CA CYS A 574 -3.12 4.33 -67.81
C CYS A 574 -3.84 3.44 -68.84
N ARG A 575 -3.82 3.83 -70.13
CA ARG A 575 -4.53 3.17 -71.26
C ARG A 575 -6.06 3.12 -71.12
N HIS A 576 -6.64 3.95 -70.27
CA HIS A 576 -8.09 4.11 -70.17
C HIS A 576 -8.62 5.16 -71.16
N ILE A 577 -9.89 5.04 -71.57
CA ILE A 577 -10.57 6.00 -72.45
C ILE A 577 -10.99 7.23 -71.62
N CYS A 578 -10.73 8.44 -72.14
CA CYS A 578 -11.11 9.69 -71.49
C CYS A 578 -12.63 9.86 -71.48
N GLU A 579 -13.23 9.80 -70.28
CA GLU A 579 -14.67 10.02 -70.03
C GLU A 579 -15.07 11.52 -70.04
N GLY A 580 -14.10 12.43 -70.22
CA GLY A 580 -14.35 13.87 -70.25
C GLY A 580 -15.08 14.35 -71.51
N LYS A 581 -15.63 15.56 -71.48
CA LYS A 581 -16.19 16.23 -72.66
C LYS A 581 -15.13 17.06 -73.37
N CYS A 582 -15.40 17.44 -74.60
CA CYS A 582 -14.49 18.15 -75.49
C CYS A 582 -14.11 19.52 -74.91
N GLY A 583 -15.04 20.22 -74.28
CA GLY A 583 -14.76 21.46 -73.54
C GLY A 583 -13.81 21.24 -72.36
N ASP A 584 -14.04 20.19 -71.56
CA ASP A 584 -13.16 19.85 -70.43
C ASP A 584 -11.75 19.46 -70.90
N CYS A 585 -11.65 18.79 -72.06
CA CYS A 585 -10.38 18.28 -72.59
C CYS A 585 -9.66 19.28 -73.50
N TRP A 586 -10.12 20.54 -73.56
CA TRP A 586 -9.58 21.60 -74.41
C TRP A 586 -9.42 21.16 -75.87
N GLY A 587 -10.46 20.54 -76.44
CA GLY A 587 -10.41 20.01 -77.80
C GLY A 587 -9.51 18.77 -77.95
N GLY A 588 -9.28 18.02 -76.86
CA GLY A 588 -8.47 16.81 -76.85
C GLY A 588 -6.96 17.05 -76.83
N ARG A 589 -6.53 18.19 -76.26
CA ARG A 589 -5.12 18.57 -76.06
C ARG A 589 -4.63 18.29 -74.64
N LEU A 590 -5.49 18.53 -73.65
CA LEU A 590 -5.20 18.29 -72.25
C LEU A 590 -6.37 17.50 -71.66
N HIS A 591 -6.16 16.22 -71.38
CA HIS A 591 -7.22 15.37 -70.87
C HIS A 591 -7.38 15.52 -69.36
N ARG A 592 -8.60 15.29 -68.87
CA ARG A 592 -8.86 15.15 -67.43
C ARG A 592 -8.12 13.95 -66.85
N GLU A 593 -7.75 14.08 -65.58
CA GLU A 593 -7.14 13.00 -64.81
C GLU A 593 -8.05 11.76 -64.79
N CYS A 594 -7.42 10.58 -64.92
CA CYS A 594 -8.14 9.32 -64.97
C CYS A 594 -8.38 8.80 -63.55
N ASN A 595 -9.65 8.70 -63.15
CA ASN A 595 -10.05 8.16 -61.85
C ASN A 595 -10.37 6.66 -61.88
N GLN A 596 -10.18 5.99 -63.02
CA GLN A 596 -10.34 4.54 -63.11
C GLN A 596 -9.13 3.84 -62.49
N MET A 597 -9.39 2.85 -61.62
CA MET A 597 -8.37 2.08 -60.92
C MET A 597 -7.46 1.37 -61.93
N CYS A 598 -6.19 1.80 -62.03
CA CYS A 598 -5.25 1.16 -62.94
C CYS A 598 -4.59 -0.03 -62.25
N LEU A 599 -4.59 -1.20 -62.89
CA LEU A 599 -3.92 -2.42 -62.39
C LEU A 599 -2.42 -2.43 -62.72
N ARG A 600 -1.83 -1.25 -62.93
CA ARG A 600 -0.43 -1.13 -63.32
C ARG A 600 0.43 -1.20 -62.04
N PRO A 601 1.24 -2.26 -61.86
CA PRO A 601 2.02 -2.42 -60.64
C PRO A 601 3.00 -1.26 -60.51
N LEU A 602 3.02 -0.62 -59.35
CA LEU A 602 3.91 0.51 -59.06
C LEU A 602 5.33 0.00 -58.80
N VAL A 603 6.33 0.87 -58.97
CA VAL A 603 7.76 0.50 -58.83
C VAL A 603 8.09 -0.05 -57.43
N CYS A 604 7.27 0.25 -56.41
CA CYS A 604 7.35 -0.30 -55.07
C CYS A 604 6.76 -1.73 -54.92
N GLY A 605 6.28 -2.34 -56.01
CA GLY A 605 5.80 -3.72 -56.06
C GLY A 605 4.35 -3.94 -55.60
N HIS A 606 3.56 -2.89 -55.42
CA HIS A 606 2.12 -2.95 -55.12
C HIS A 606 1.27 -2.55 -56.33
#